data_AF-A0A0D0ZXS2-F1
#
_entry.id   AF-A0A0D0ZXS2-F1
#
_cell.length_a   1.000
_cell.length_b   1.000
_cell.length_c   1.000
_cell.angle_alpha   90.00
_cell.angle_beta   90.00
_cell.angle_gamma   90.00
#
_symmetry.space_group_name_H-M   'P 1'
#
loop_
_entity.id
_entity.type
_entity.pdbx_description
1 polymer ?
#
loop_
_entity_poly.entity_id
_entity_poly.type
_entity_poly.pdbx_seq_one_letter_code
_entity_poly.pdbx_strand_id
1 'polypeptide(L)' 'MKKPNRTLSIGIFIIVITTILRHVTIQLPEFILGLGYGIGIAFELIGVYSINHDISKFENCKRNFIKKCLNK' A
#
# COMPACT_ATOMS: atom_id res chain seq x y z
N MET A 1 0.59 -20.89 -11.92
CA MET A 1 0.44 -19.43 -12.08
C MET A 1 0.67 -18.78 -10.73
N LYS A 2 1.69 -17.91 -10.58
CA LYS A 2 1.93 -17.20 -9.30
C LYS A 2 0.67 -16.41 -8.96
N LYS A 3 0.11 -16.64 -7.78
CA LYS A 3 -1.12 -15.99 -7.28
C LYS A 3 -0.95 -14.47 -7.40
N PRO A 4 -1.96 -13.73 -7.91
CA PRO A 4 -1.83 -12.28 -8.06
C PRO A 4 -1.52 -11.65 -6.70
N ASN A 5 -0.46 -10.83 -6.67
CA ASN A 5 -0.02 -10.19 -5.46
C ASN A 5 -0.97 -9.04 -5.12
N ARG A 6 -1.90 -9.31 -4.20
CA ARG A 6 -2.93 -8.35 -3.81
C ARG A 6 -2.33 -7.04 -3.28
N THR A 7 -1.21 -7.10 -2.56
CA THR A 7 -0.51 -5.93 -2.02
C THR A 7 0.02 -5.04 -3.14
N LEU A 8 0.67 -5.65 -4.14
CA LEU A 8 1.15 -4.94 -5.33
C LEU A 8 -0.01 -4.30 -6.10
N SER A 9 -1.09 -5.05 -6.32
CA SER A 9 -2.27 -4.55 -7.04
C SER A 9 -2.94 -3.37 -6.32
N ILE A 10 -2.95 -3.37 -4.98
CA ILE A 10 -3.46 -2.25 -4.18
C ILE A 10 -2.56 -1.02 -4.35
N GLY A 11 -1.23 -1.20 -4.32
CA GLY A 11 -0.28 -0.10 -4.54
C GLY A 11 -0.48 0.59 -5.88
N ILE A 12 -0.55 -0.19 -6.96
CA ILE A 12 -0.81 0.31 -8.32
C ILE A 12 -2.13 1.08 -8.37
N PHE A 13 -3.18 0.53 -7.78
CA PHE A 13 -4.49 1.19 -7.75
C PHE A 13 -4.46 2.54 -7.02
N ILE A 14 -3.75 2.63 -5.90
CA ILE A 14 -3.58 3.87 -5.14
C ILE A 14 -2.81 4.91 -5.97
N ILE A 15 -1.73 4.52 -6.63
CA ILE A 15 -0.96 5.45 -7.49
C ILE A 15 -1.82 5.96 -8.64
N VAL A 16 -2.57 5.08 -9.32
CA VAL A 16 -3.46 5.46 -10.42
C VAL A 16 -4.51 6.47 -9.95
N ILE A 17 -5.20 6.19 -8.85
CA ILE A 17 -6.20 7.12 -8.29
C ILE A 17 -5.56 8.44 -7.87
N THR A 18 -4.41 8.40 -7.21
CA THR A 18 -3.70 9.61 -6.75
C THR A 18 -3.28 10.47 -7.95
N THR A 19 -2.85 9.83 -9.04
CA THR A 19 -2.48 10.50 -10.29
C THR A 19 -3.71 11.14 -10.95
N ILE A 20 -4.82 10.41 -11.03
CA ILE A 20 -6.09 10.96 -11.55
C ILE A 20 -6.54 12.15 -10.71
N LEU A 21 -6.52 12.03 -9.38
CA LEU A 21 -6.89 13.12 -8.47
C LEU A 21 -5.99 14.33 -8.68
N ARG A 22 -4.68 14.17 -8.84
CA ARG A 22 -3.77 15.28 -9.13
C ARG A 22 -4.17 16.07 -10.39
N HIS A 23 -4.64 15.37 -11.43
CA HIS A 23 -5.00 16.00 -12.69
C HIS A 23 -6.45 16.52 -12.73
N VAL A 24 -7.38 15.87 -12.02
CA VAL A 24 -8.81 16.22 -12.03
C VAL A 24 -9.15 17.24 -10.96
N THR A 25 -8.46 17.21 -9.82
CA THR A 25 -8.70 18.14 -8.70
C THR A 25 -7.54 19.13 -8.55
N ILE A 26 -7.79 20.38 -8.96
CA ILE A 26 -6.81 21.50 -8.90
C ILE A 26 -6.51 21.94 -7.46
N GLN A 27 -7.32 21.54 -6.47
CA GLN A 27 -7.25 22.04 -5.09
C GLN A 27 -6.86 20.99 -4.04
N LEU A 28 -6.45 19.78 -4.43
CA LEU A 28 -6.06 18.79 -3.42
C LEU A 28 -4.75 19.23 -2.73
N PRO A 29 -4.69 19.28 -1.39
CA PRO A 29 -3.47 19.63 -0.68
C PRO A 29 -2.31 18.71 -1.08
N GLU A 30 -1.13 19.28 -1.35
CA GLU A 30 0.08 18.53 -1.73
C GLU A 30 0.46 17.45 -0.71
N PHE A 31 0.13 17.67 0.57
CA PHE A 31 0.29 16.66 1.61
C PHE A 31 -0.50 15.37 1.32
N ILE A 32 -1.76 15.50 0.86
CA ILE A 32 -2.61 14.34 0.56
C ILE A 32 -2.09 13.61 -0.68
N LEU A 33 -1.65 14.35 -1.70
CA LEU A 33 -1.02 13.76 -2.88
C LEU A 33 0.26 13.01 -2.52
N GLY A 34 1.13 13.65 -1.72
CA GLY A 34 2.36 13.04 -1.23
C GLY A 34 2.10 11.77 -0.41
N LEU A 35 1.09 11.78 0.47
CA LEU A 35 0.66 10.58 1.19
C LEU A 35 0.15 9.49 0.24
N GLY A 36 -0.66 9.84 -0.75
CA GLY A 36 -1.18 8.89 -1.74
C GLY A 36 -0.06 8.20 -2.51
N TYR A 37 0.89 8.97 -3.04
CA TYR A 37 2.07 8.41 -3.73
C TYR A 37 2.94 7.59 -2.78
N GLY A 38 3.22 8.11 -1.58
CA GLY A 38 4.07 7.41 -0.60
C GLY A 38 3.49 6.06 -0.18
N ILE A 39 2.19 6.01 0.12
CA ILE A 39 1.49 4.76 0.45
C ILE A 39 1.49 3.83 -0.76
N GLY A 40 1.13 4.33 -1.96
CA GLY A 40 1.12 3.54 -3.18
C GLY A 40 2.46 2.85 -3.45
N ILE A 41 3.56 3.62 -3.43
CA ILE A 41 4.93 3.11 -3.63
C ILE A 41 5.30 2.10 -2.54
N ALA A 42 4.97 2.36 -1.27
CA ALA A 42 5.25 1.42 -0.19
C ALA A 42 4.55 0.06 -0.40
N PHE A 43 3.28 0.07 -0.83
CA PHE A 43 2.54 -1.16 -1.15
C PHE A 43 3.12 -1.89 -2.36
N GLU A 44 3.55 -1.16 -3.39
CA GLU A 44 4.23 -1.76 -4.54
C GLU A 44 5.55 -2.43 -4.15
N LEU A 45 6.39 -1.77 -3.35
CA LEU A 45 7.66 -2.31 -2.88
C LEU A 45 7.46 -3.56 -2.01
N ILE A 46 6.53 -3.52 -1.05
CA ILE A 46 6.19 -4.69 -0.22
C ILE A 46 5.64 -5.82 -1.10
N GLY A 47 4.80 -5.49 -2.07
CA GLY A 47 4.26 -6.42 -3.04
C GLY A 47 5.37 -7.10 -3.85
N VAL A 48 6.21 -6.35 -4.55
CA VAL A 48 7.32 -6.89 -5.34
C VAL A 48 8.24 -7.74 -4.46
N TYR A 49 8.57 -7.29 -3.26
CA TYR A 49 9.39 -8.05 -2.32
C TYR A 49 8.78 -9.42 -1.99
N SER A 50 7.47 -9.47 -1.75
CA SER A 50 6.75 -10.70 -1.41
C SER A 50 6.56 -11.68 -2.57
N ILE A 51 6.89 -11.30 -3.82
CA ILE A 51 6.85 -12.23 -4.96
C ILE A 51 7.97 -13.27 -4.88
N ASN A 52 9.09 -12.90 -4.26
CA ASN A 52 10.31 -13.71 -4.20
C ASN A 52 10.78 -14.00 -2.77
N HIS A 53 10.26 -13.30 -1.76
CA HIS A 53 10.62 -13.50 -0.35
C HIS A 53 9.42 -13.91 0.50
N ASP A 54 9.68 -14.72 1.54
CA ASP A 54 8.68 -15.02 2.57
C ASP A 54 8.42 -13.77 3.44
N ILE A 55 7.15 -13.36 3.48
CA ILE A 55 6.67 -12.21 4.26
C ILE A 55 5.93 -12.61 5.54
N SER A 56 5.92 -13.89 5.91
CA SER A 56 5.25 -14.42 7.09
C SER A 56 5.56 -13.64 8.38
N LYS A 57 6.81 -13.19 8.56
CA LYS A 57 7.23 -12.35 9.70
C LYS A 57 6.54 -10.99 9.70
N PHE A 58 6.44 -10.34 8.53
CA PHE A 58 5.78 -9.04 8.40
C PHE A 58 4.27 -9.17 8.65
N GLU A 59 3.64 -10.22 8.14
CA GLU A 59 2.22 -10.48 8.38
C GLU A 59 1.92 -10.77 9.87
N ASN A 60 2.77 -11.57 10.53
CA ASN A 60 2.66 -11.83 11.96
C ASN A 60 2.87 -10.56 12.79
N CYS A 61 3.86 -9.73 12.43
CA CYS A 61 4.07 -8.43 13.07
C CYS A 61 2.82 -7.54 12.93
N LYS A 62 2.29 -7.41 11.70
CA LYS A 62 1.05 -6.67 11.42
C LYS A 62 -0.12 -7.18 12.27
N ARG A 63 -0.30 -8.50 12.34
CA ARG A 63 -1.37 -9.14 13.11
C ARG A 63 -1.24 -8.88 14.60
N ASN A 64 -0.02 -8.94 15.14
CA ASN A 64 0.26 -8.66 16.55
C ASN A 64 0.07 -7.17 16.89
N PHE A 65 0.46 -6.27 15.99
CA PHE A 65 0.23 -4.84 16.16
C PHE A 65 -1.27 -4.52 16.18
N ILE A 66 -2.04 -5.07 15.22
CA ILE A 66 -3.50 -4.91 15.18
C ILE A 66 -4.16 -5.45 16.46
N LYS A 67 -3.74 -6.61 16.95
CA LYS A 67 -4.23 -7.15 18.24
C LYS A 67 -3.93 -6.22 19.41
N LYS A 68 -2.72 -5.66 19.49
CA LYS A 68 -2.34 -4.70 20.54
C LYS A 68 -3.16 -3.41 20.46
N CYS A 69 -3.43 -2.89 19.27
CA CYS A 69 -4.21 -1.66 19.10
C CYS A 69 -5.71 -1.85 19.33
N LEU A 70 -6.28 -3.00 18.93
CA LEU A 70 -7.71 -3.26 19.04
C LEU A 70 -8.14 -3.85 20.40
N ASN A 71 -7.20 -4.09 21.32
CA ASN A 71 -7.41 -4.54 22.71
C ASN A 71 -8.61 -5.49 22.89
N LYS A 72 -8.65 -6.55 22.07
CA LYS A 72 -9.57 -7.69 22.21
C LYS A 72 -8.77 -8.97 22.35
#